data_AF-A0A7W0ZP85-F1
#
_entry.id   AF-A0A7W0ZP85-F1
#
_cell.length_a   1.000
_cell.length_b   1.000
_cell.length_c   1.000
_cell.angle_alpha   90.00
_cell.angle_beta   90.00
_cell.angle_gamma   90.00
#
_symmetry.space_group_name_H-M   'P 1'
#
loop_
_entity.id
_entity.type
_entity.pdbx_description
1 polymer ?
#
loop_
_entity_poly.entity_id
_entity_poly.type
_entity_poly.pdbx_seq_one_letter_code
_entity_poly.pdbx_strand_id
1 'polypeptide(L)'
;MALQIEAPETIQLIEDLSRRTGESDETAVRVAVQERLARLRTPEEEAERRAEVYALVHEIAGYFREAPDMITDPGELLYDEDGLPK
;
A
#
# COMPACT_ATOMS: atom_id res chain seq x y z
N MET A 1 -21.70 8.88 2.69
CA MET A 1 -22.76 7.90 2.41
C MET A 1 -22.59 6.74 3.37
N ALA A 2 -23.67 6.10 3.81
CA ALA A 2 -23.60 4.93 4.70
C ALA A 2 -24.06 3.68 3.95
N LEU A 3 -23.31 2.58 4.09
CA LEU A 3 -23.68 1.25 3.59
C LEU A 3 -24.21 0.43 4.77
N GLN A 4 -25.45 -0.04 4.69
CA GLN A 4 -26.05 -0.90 5.70
C GLN A 4 -26.15 -2.33 5.17
N ILE A 5 -25.63 -3.28 5.95
CA ILE A 5 -25.67 -4.71 5.65
C ILE A 5 -26.54 -5.38 6.72
N GLU A 6 -27.63 -6.03 6.32
CA GLU A 6 -28.57 -6.69 7.23
C GLU A 6 -28.49 -8.23 7.18
N ALA A 7 -27.78 -8.77 6.18
CA ALA A 7 -27.62 -10.21 6.00
C ALA A 7 -26.76 -10.79 7.15
N PRO A 8 -27.33 -11.66 8.03
CA PRO A 8 -26.62 -12.16 9.21
C PRO A 8 -25.33 -12.91 8.87
N GLU A 9 -25.33 -13.66 7.77
CA GLU A 9 -24.17 -14.42 7.32
C GLU A 9 -23.02 -13.49 6.91
N THR A 10 -23.33 -12.36 6.27
CA THR A 10 -22.34 -11.36 5.88
C THR A 10 -21.75 -10.67 7.10
N ILE A 11 -22.59 -10.32 8.08
CA ILE A 11 -22.14 -9.73 9.35
C ILE A 11 -21.16 -10.69 10.04
N GLN A 12 -21.52 -11.98 10.16
CA GLN A 12 -20.64 -12.98 10.78
C GLN A 12 -19.29 -13.12 10.05
N LEU A 13 -19.29 -13.09 8.72
CA LEU A 13 -18.05 -13.15 7.94
C LEU A 13 -17.15 -11.93 8.20
N ILE A 14 -17.73 -10.75 8.30
CA ILE A 14 -17.00 -9.51 8.60
C ILE A 14 -16.40 -9.60 10.00
N GLU A 15 -17.21 -9.96 11.01
CA GLU A 15 -16.74 -10.09 12.39
C GLU A 15 -15.63 -11.14 12.54
N ASP A 16 -15.76 -12.28 11.86
CA ASP A 16 -14.75 -13.34 11.88
C ASP A 16 -13.44 -12.88 11.23
N LEU A 17 -13.52 -12.12 10.13
CA LEU A 17 -12.36 -11.56 9.46
C LEU A 17 -11.65 -10.53 10.34
N SER A 18 -12.40 -9.53 10.83
CA SER A 18 -11.90 -8.49 11.74
C SER A 18 -11.23 -9.08 12.98
N ARG A 19 -11.83 -10.11 13.59
CA ARG A 19 -11.27 -10.80 14.77
C ARG A 19 -9.95 -11.50 14.47
N ARG A 20 -9.80 -12.07 13.28
CA ARG A 20 -8.58 -12.78 12.87
C ARG A 20 -7.45 -11.83 12.49
N THR A 21 -7.76 -10.68 11.90
CA THR A 21 -6.76 -9.70 11.45
C THR A 21 -6.45 -8.63 12.49
N GLY A 22 -7.35 -8.43 13.47
CA GLY A 22 -7.27 -7.32 14.42
C GLY A 22 -7.64 -5.96 13.80
N GLU A 23 -8.22 -5.96 12.61
CA GLU A 23 -8.64 -4.76 11.89
C GLU A 23 -10.08 -4.37 12.25
N SER A 24 -10.47 -3.13 11.93
CA SER A 24 -11.88 -2.72 12.01
C SER A 24 -12.70 -3.39 10.91
N ASP A 25 -14.01 -3.57 11.13
CA ASP A 25 -14.94 -4.10 10.13
C ASP A 25 -14.88 -3.33 8.81
N GLU A 26 -14.76 -1.99 8.88
CA GLU A 26 -14.61 -1.16 7.69
C GLU A 26 -13.30 -1.46 6.95
N THR A 27 -12.19 -1.66 7.67
CA THR A 27 -10.91 -2.02 7.07
C THR A 27 -10.96 -3.40 6.45
N ALA A 28 -11.52 -4.37 7.16
CA ALA A 28 -11.69 -5.74 6.68
C ALA A 28 -12.53 -5.78 5.38
N VAL A 29 -13.66 -5.08 5.36
CA VAL A 29 -14.51 -4.95 4.16
C VAL A 29 -13.77 -4.26 3.03
N ARG A 30 -13.12 -3.12 3.30
CA ARG A 30 -12.37 -2.37 2.30
C ARG A 30 -11.30 -3.23 1.65
N VAL A 31 -10.48 -3.93 2.44
CA VAL A 31 -9.41 -4.80 1.94
C VAL A 31 -9.99 -5.95 1.13
N ALA A 32 -11.01 -6.66 1.64
CA ALA A 32 -11.63 -7.77 0.93
C ALA A 32 -12.21 -7.36 -0.44
N VAL A 33 -12.87 -6.20 -0.50
CA VAL A 33 -13.41 -5.64 -1.76
C VAL A 33 -12.27 -5.24 -2.69
N GLN A 34 -11.24 -4.55 -2.20
CA GLN A 34 -10.07 -4.17 -3.00
C GLN A 34 -9.37 -5.39 -3.62
N GLU A 35 -9.15 -6.45 -2.84
CA GLU A 35 -8.54 -7.68 -3.32
C GLU A 35 -9.43 -8.42 -4.32
N ARG A 36 -10.75 -8.41 -4.11
CA ARG A 36 -11.68 -9.03 -5.06
C ARG A 36 -11.67 -8.29 -6.40
N LEU A 37 -11.70 -6.97 -6.38
CA LEU A 37 -11.59 -6.15 -7.58
C LEU A 37 -10.24 -6.35 -8.27
N ALA A 38 -9.14 -6.39 -7.51
CA ALA A 38 -7.81 -6.64 -8.08
C ALA A 38 -7.73 -7.98 -8.83
N ARG A 39 -8.36 -9.04 -8.32
CA ARG A 39 -8.44 -10.36 -8.98
C ARG A 39 -9.31 -10.39 -10.24
N LEU A 40 -10.17 -9.39 -10.43
CA LEU A 40 -11.08 -9.29 -11.57
C LEU A 40 -10.58 -8.34 -12.64
N ARG A 41 -9.41 -7.73 -12.45
CA ARG A 41 -8.84 -6.79 -13.42
C ARG A 41 -8.60 -7.46 -14.76
N THR A 42 -8.93 -6.74 -15.83
CA THR A 42 -8.60 -7.18 -17.18
C THR A 42 -7.11 -6.94 -17.49
N PRO A 43 -6.53 -7.62 -18.49
CA PRO A 43 -5.16 -7.36 -18.92
C PRO A 43 -4.91 -5.88 -19.31
N GLU A 44 -5.92 -5.21 -19.85
CA GLU A 44 -5.87 -3.79 -20.19
C GLU A 44 -5.77 -2.92 -18.93
N GLU A 45 -6.64 -3.16 -17.93
CA GLU A 45 -6.60 -2.45 -16.64
C GLU A 45 -5.29 -2.71 -15.88
N GLU A 46 -4.73 -3.91 -15.98
CA GLU A 46 -3.40 -4.21 -15.44
C GLU A 46 -2.29 -3.44 -16.16
N ALA A 47 -2.37 -3.32 -17.49
CA ALA A 47 -1.40 -2.58 -18.28
C ALA A 47 -1.44 -1.08 -17.96
N GLU A 48 -2.63 -0.51 -17.84
CA GLU A 48 -2.83 0.88 -17.41
C GLU A 48 -2.24 1.13 -16.03
N ARG A 49 -2.56 0.26 -15.05
CA ARG A 49 -1.99 0.37 -13.71
C ARG A 49 -0.47 0.26 -13.70
N ARG A 50 0.12 -0.62 -14.51
CA ARG A 50 1.59 -0.70 -14.63
C ARG A 50 2.16 0.61 -15.18
N ALA A 51 1.54 1.18 -16.20
CA ALA A 51 1.98 2.44 -16.78
C ALA A 51 1.93 3.59 -15.74
N GLU A 52 0.87 3.67 -14.94
CA GLU A 52 0.75 4.63 -13.84
C GLU A 52 1.87 4.47 -12.79
N VAL A 53 2.14 3.23 -12.37
CA VAL A 53 3.23 2.92 -11.43
C VAL A 53 4.58 3.34 -12.00
N TYR A 54 4.87 3.03 -13.27
CA TYR A 54 6.12 3.44 -13.92
C TYR A 54 6.23 4.96 -14.04
N ALA A 55 5.13 5.67 -14.32
CA ALA A 55 5.13 7.13 -14.35
C ALA A 55 5.53 7.72 -12.98
N LEU A 56 4.93 7.22 -11.88
CA LEU A 56 5.29 7.63 -10.52
C LEU A 56 6.75 7.31 -10.18
N VAL A 57 7.24 6.12 -10.53
CA VAL A 57 8.65 5.76 -10.32
C VAL A 57 9.58 6.69 -11.08
N HIS A 58 9.25 7.04 -12.33
CA HIS A 58 10.04 7.98 -13.13
C HIS A 58 10.02 9.39 -12.56
N GLU A 59 8.87 9.86 -12.06
CA GLU A 59 8.74 11.14 -11.38
C GLU A 59 9.63 11.18 -10.12
N ILE A 60 9.50 10.16 -9.25
CA ILE A 60 10.29 10.05 -8.02
C ILE A 60 11.80 10.00 -8.33
N ALA A 61 12.21 9.21 -9.33
CA ALA A 61 13.59 9.13 -9.77
C ALA A 61 14.10 10.45 -10.38
N GLY A 62 13.22 11.33 -10.86
CA GLY A 62 13.55 12.71 -11.24
C GLY A 62 14.06 13.51 -10.04
N TYR A 63 13.32 13.50 -8.92
CA TYR A 63 13.70 14.24 -7.71
C TYR A 63 15.08 13.84 -7.16
N PHE A 64 15.40 12.54 -7.15
CA PHE A 64 16.71 12.08 -6.69
C PHE A 64 17.86 12.48 -7.62
N ARG A 65 17.61 12.59 -8.95
CA ARG A 65 18.63 13.09 -9.89
C ARG A 65 18.93 14.58 -9.71
N GLU A 66 17.94 15.35 -9.27
CA GLU A 66 18.05 16.80 -9.06
C GLU A 66 18.63 17.18 -7.68
N ALA A 67 18.62 16.25 -6.73
CA ALA A 67 19.17 16.44 -5.38
C ALA A 67 20.13 15.31 -4.96
N PRO A 68 21.39 15.32 -5.45
CA PRO A 68 22.38 14.27 -5.17
C PRO A 68 22.69 14.06 -3.68
N ASP A 69 22.55 15.11 -2.87
CA ASP A 69 22.78 15.06 -1.41
C ASP A 69 21.78 14.13 -0.69
N MET A 70 20.61 13.88 -1.30
CA MET A 70 19.63 12.89 -0.81
C MET A 70 20.02 11.44 -1.11
N ILE A 71 21.07 11.23 -1.92
CA ILE A 71 21.68 9.93 -2.22
C ILE A 71 22.91 9.71 -1.33
N THR A 72 22.96 10.33 -0.15
CA THR A 72 23.96 9.97 0.86
C THR A 72 23.60 8.59 1.41
N ASP A 73 24.58 7.69 1.54
CA ASP A 73 24.38 6.41 2.21
C ASP A 73 23.82 6.69 3.62
N PRO A 74 22.63 6.17 3.98
CA PRO A 74 22.09 6.32 5.34
C PRO A 74 23.10 5.88 6.41
N GLY A 75 23.99 4.94 6.10
CA GLY A 75 25.10 4.52 6.94
C GLY A 75 26.06 5.67 7.25
N GLU A 76 26.56 6.35 6.21
CA GLU A 76 27.46 7.50 6.36
C GLU A 76 26.78 8.72 6.99
N LEU A 77 25.47 8.88 6.78
CA LEU A 77 24.68 9.95 7.36
C LEU A 77 24.44 9.76 8.87
N LEU A 78 24.10 8.53 9.29
CA LEU A 78 23.63 8.24 10.64
C LEU A 78 24.73 7.69 11.57
N TYR A 79 25.80 7.14 11.02
CA TYR A 79 26.85 6.47 11.80
C TYR A 79 28.24 7.03 11.48
N ASP A 80 29.13 7.00 12.47
CA ASP A 80 30.55 7.30 12.31
C ASP A 80 31.34 6.09 11.79
N GLU A 81 32.65 6.25 11.65
CA GLU A 81 33.57 5.22 11.14
C GLU A 81 33.66 3.97 12.03
N ASP A 82 33.28 4.09 13.31
CA ASP A 82 33.19 2.99 14.27
C ASP A 82 31.79 2.33 14.28
N GLY A 83 30.85 2.85 13.47
CA GLY A 83 29.47 2.38 13.39
C GLY A 83 28.58 2.84 14.54
N LEU A 84 29.00 3.88 15.29
CA LEU A 84 28.21 4.49 16.35
C LEU A 84 27.32 5.61 15.81
N PRO A 85 26.12 5.82 16.38
CA PRO A 85 25.25 6.92 15.96
C PRO A 85 25.95 8.28 16.13
N LYS A 86 25.89 9.11 15.08
CA LYS A 86 26.33 10.52 15.13
C LYS A 86 25.40 11.41 15.94
#